data_AF-A0A3R8PJP4-F1
#
_entry.id   AF-A0A3R8PJP4-F1
#
_cell.length_a   1.000
_cell.length_b   1.000
_cell.length_c   1.000
_cell.angle_alpha   90.00
_cell.angle_beta   90.00
_cell.angle_gamma   90.00
#
_symmetry.space_group_name_H-M   'P 1'
#
loop_
_entity.id
_entity.type
_entity.pdbx_description
1 polymer ?
#
loop_
_entity_poly.entity_id
_entity_poly.type
_entity_poly.pdbx_seq_one_letter_code
_entity_poly.pdbx_strand_id
1 'polypeptide(L)'
;MPRARARAVTPRPTPRVVAGGDATGANADTDAAGSATAGAPVTVTYTDADGTRRTVDADHVRLATGRKPATDGLGLDAAGVEVTDRGAVVVDPHLRTTADGVYAAGDVAGSPQFTYVSYDDHRVILSDRWGDGSRTTTGRLIPSTTFLEPPLSQVGLGEDAAREDTGARGHTLDVRVQDIRDIAVMPRPKILGQARGRAKILVDREDDRILGATLYCVDSQELINLVTTAMVHGIPASAVGSGIYTHPSSSEVFNALLG
;
A
#
# COMPACT_ATOMS: atom_id res chain seq x y z
N MET A 1 -15.08 16.47 -22.94
CA MET A 1 -14.17 15.38 -22.53
C MET A 1 -14.29 15.17 -21.03
N PRO A 2 -14.72 14.00 -20.55
CA PRO A 2 -14.98 13.80 -19.12
C PRO A 2 -13.66 13.64 -18.37
N ARG A 3 -13.48 14.46 -17.33
CA ARG A 3 -12.32 14.45 -16.44
C ARG A 3 -12.25 13.10 -15.71
N ALA A 4 -11.12 12.40 -15.84
CA ALA A 4 -10.82 11.22 -15.04
C ALA A 4 -10.85 11.61 -13.55
N ARG A 5 -11.82 11.06 -12.81
CA ARG A 5 -11.88 11.20 -11.35
C ARG A 5 -10.77 10.32 -10.77
N ALA A 6 -9.86 10.90 -10.00
CA ALA A 6 -8.92 10.15 -9.18
C ALA A 6 -9.72 9.20 -8.26
N ARG A 7 -9.61 7.89 -8.51
CA ARG A 7 -10.21 6.84 -7.67
C ARG A 7 -9.44 6.74 -6.36
N ALA A 8 -10.18 6.46 -5.30
CA ALA A 8 -9.78 6.54 -3.90
C ALA A 8 -8.41 5.91 -3.60
N VAL A 9 -7.50 6.75 -3.08
CA VAL A 9 -6.41 6.31 -2.21
C VAL A 9 -7.06 5.61 -1.02
N THR A 10 -6.58 4.42 -0.67
CA THR A 10 -6.97 3.71 0.55
C THR A 10 -7.04 4.70 1.73
N PRO A 11 -8.10 4.69 2.56
CA PRO A 11 -8.17 5.58 3.70
C PRO A 11 -6.91 5.39 4.55
N ARG A 12 -6.27 6.51 4.91
CA ARG A 12 -5.06 6.46 5.74
C ARG A 12 -5.41 5.83 7.08
N PRO A 13 -4.59 4.90 7.59
CA PRO A 13 -4.66 4.57 9.00
C PRO A 13 -4.35 5.84 9.81
N THR A 14 -5.19 6.12 10.79
CA THR A 14 -5.02 7.13 11.84
C THR A 14 -3.67 6.91 12.55
N PRO A 15 -3.01 7.95 13.07
CA PRO A 15 -1.74 7.79 13.80
C PRO A 15 -1.93 6.80 14.95
N ARG A 16 -1.13 5.74 14.99
CA ARG A 16 -1.13 4.78 16.10
C ARG A 16 0.11 5.00 16.95
N VAL A 17 -0.10 5.19 18.25
CA VAL A 17 0.98 5.11 19.25
C VAL A 17 1.06 3.67 19.72
N VAL A 18 2.24 3.05 19.58
CA VAL A 18 2.53 1.72 20.13
C VAL A 18 3.52 1.91 21.27
N ALA A 19 3.06 1.67 22.51
CA ALA A 19 3.91 1.64 23.69
C ALA A 19 4.48 0.22 23.86
N GLY A 20 5.79 0.10 24.04
CA GLY A 20 6.48 -1.18 24.26
C GLY A 20 6.69 -1.45 25.74
N GLY A 21 6.09 -2.54 26.22
CA GLY A 21 6.21 -3.17 27.54
C GLY A 21 5.38 -4.46 27.50
N ASP A 22 5.46 -5.36 28.48
CA ASP A 22 4.78 -6.68 28.52
C ASP A 22 3.22 -6.66 28.45
N ALA A 23 2.62 -5.55 28.02
CA ALA A 23 1.22 -5.44 27.66
C ALA A 23 1.01 -5.72 26.18
N THR A 24 0.29 -6.80 25.89
CA THR A 24 -0.41 -7.06 24.62
C THR A 24 -1.00 -5.77 24.05
N GLY A 25 -0.65 -5.48 22.79
CA GLY A 25 -0.83 -4.20 22.12
C GLY A 25 -2.17 -3.50 22.33
N ALA A 26 -2.10 -2.26 22.82
CA ALA A 26 -3.19 -1.31 22.69
C ALA A 26 -3.22 -0.81 21.23
N ASN A 27 -4.19 -1.29 20.45
CA ASN A 27 -4.63 -0.62 19.23
C ASN A 27 -5.59 0.48 19.65
N ALA A 28 -5.17 1.74 19.58
CA ALA A 28 -6.04 2.85 19.89
C ALA A 28 -5.96 3.87 18.75
N ASP A 29 -7.08 4.11 18.08
CA ASP A 29 -7.31 5.33 17.31
C ASP A 29 -7.34 6.47 18.32
N THR A 30 -6.21 7.16 18.51
CA THR A 30 -6.01 8.04 19.65
C THR A 30 -5.37 9.36 19.26
N ASP A 31 -5.96 10.45 19.73
CA ASP A 31 -5.19 11.63 20.05
C ASP A 31 -4.36 11.31 21.31
N ALA A 32 -3.07 11.10 21.12
CA ALA A 32 -2.13 10.79 22.18
C ALA A 32 -1.18 11.97 22.38
N ALA A 33 -1.04 12.41 23.63
CA ALA A 33 -0.08 13.42 24.05
C ALA A 33 0.86 12.79 25.09
N GLY A 34 2.17 12.88 24.84
CA GLY A 34 3.20 12.39 25.75
C GLY A 34 4.17 13.49 26.12
N SER A 35 4.58 13.52 27.39
CA SER A 35 5.72 14.32 27.86
C SER A 35 6.78 13.37 28.41
N ALA A 36 8.03 13.50 27.98
CA ALA A 36 9.13 12.66 28.42
C ALA A 36 10.32 13.51 28.85
N THR A 37 11.00 13.08 29.91
CA THR A 37 12.30 13.62 30.36
C THR A 37 13.33 12.51 30.19
N ALA A 38 14.51 12.83 29.65
CA ALA A 38 15.55 11.83 29.38
C ALA A 38 15.94 11.06 30.65
N GLY A 39 15.91 9.72 30.58
CA GLY A 39 16.31 8.82 31.68
C GLY A 39 15.21 8.45 32.70
N ALA A 40 13.95 8.83 32.46
CA ALA A 40 12.81 8.47 33.30
C ALA A 40 11.77 7.63 32.52
N PRO A 41 10.94 6.80 33.21
CA PRO A 41 9.81 6.12 32.59
C PRO A 41 8.88 7.14 31.90
N VAL A 42 8.39 6.78 30.71
CA VAL A 42 7.53 7.64 29.90
C VAL A 42 6.07 7.27 30.15
N THR A 43 5.29 8.19 30.69
CA THR A 43 3.84 8.05 30.77
C THR A 43 3.18 8.63 29.51
N VAL A 44 2.63 7.76 28.67
CA VAL A 44 1.82 8.14 27.51
C VAL A 44 0.38 8.34 27.95
N THR A 45 -0.18 9.51 27.66
CA THR A 45 -1.61 9.79 27.89
C THR A 45 -2.36 9.76 26.57
N TYR A 46 -3.48 9.07 26.51
CA TYR A 46 -4.31 8.95 25.30
C TYR A 46 -5.80 8.94 25.62
N THR A 47 -6.63 9.24 24.63
CA THR A 47 -8.10 9.17 24.75
C THR A 47 -8.62 7.99 23.94
N ASP A 48 -9.16 6.97 24.60
CA ASP A 48 -9.71 5.77 23.95
C ASP A 48 -10.93 6.13 23.07
N ALA A 49 -11.36 5.21 22.22
CA ALA A 49 -12.45 5.43 21.28
C ALA A 49 -13.80 5.79 21.95
N ASP A 50 -13.95 5.43 23.23
CA ASP A 50 -15.12 5.77 24.07
C ASP A 50 -15.02 7.18 24.72
N GLY A 51 -13.94 7.93 24.45
CA GLY A 51 -13.68 9.25 25.03
C GLY A 51 -12.98 9.21 26.39
N THR A 52 -12.65 8.02 26.92
CA THR A 52 -11.99 7.87 28.22
C THR A 52 -10.51 8.20 28.11
N ARG A 53 -10.05 9.14 28.94
CA ARG A 53 -8.61 9.44 29.08
C ARG A 53 -7.92 8.33 29.86
N ARG A 54 -6.83 7.79 29.32
CA ARG A 54 -6.02 6.72 29.89
C ARG A 54 -4.53 7.05 29.86
N THR A 55 -3.76 6.33 30.66
CA THR A 55 -2.30 6.43 30.73
C THR A 55 -1.65 5.06 30.61
N VAL A 56 -0.48 4.99 29.97
CA VAL A 56 0.38 3.81 29.92
C VAL A 56 1.80 4.23 30.23
N ASP A 57 2.42 3.59 31.22
CA ASP A 57 3.84 3.75 31.52
C ASP A 57 4.65 2.79 30.63
N ALA A 58 5.73 3.29 30.04
CA ALA A 58 6.63 2.52 29.18
C ALA A 58 8.08 2.96 29.35
N ASP A 59 9.01 2.02 29.16
CA ASP A 59 10.44 2.32 29.14
C ASP A 59 10.84 3.07 27.86
N HIS A 60 10.15 2.76 26.75
CA HIS A 60 10.41 3.35 25.45
C HIS A 60 9.11 3.65 24.68
N VAL A 61 9.13 4.77 23.96
CA VAL A 61 8.05 5.18 23.05
C VAL A 61 8.64 5.43 21.67
N ARG A 62 8.05 4.81 20.65
CA ARG A 62 8.40 5.05 19.25
C ARG A 62 7.28 5.81 18.55
N LEU A 63 7.62 6.97 17.99
CA LEU A 63 6.70 7.75 17.19
C LEU A 63 6.82 7.32 15.71
N ALA A 64 5.74 6.77 15.18
CA ALA A 64 5.63 6.34 13.79
C ALA A 64 4.41 7.00 13.10
N THR A 65 4.23 8.30 13.33
CA THR A 65 3.05 9.06 12.93
C THR A 65 3.02 9.45 11.46
N GLY A 66 4.14 9.31 10.74
CA GLY A 66 4.26 9.59 9.32
C GLY A 66 5.61 10.16 8.94
N ARG A 67 5.68 10.74 7.73
CA ARG A 67 6.86 11.39 7.16
C ARG A 67 6.49 12.76 6.60
N LYS A 68 7.38 13.75 6.77
CA LYS A 68 7.27 15.08 6.15
C LYS A 68 8.24 15.15 4.96
N PRO A 69 7.85 15.75 3.81
CA PRO A 69 8.78 16.10 2.74
C PRO A 69 9.94 16.96 3.28
N ALA A 70 11.17 16.62 2.87
CA ALA A 70 12.38 17.34 3.26
C ALA A 70 12.68 18.47 2.28
N THR A 71 11.95 19.58 2.39
CA THR A 71 12.07 20.77 1.52
C THR A 71 12.77 21.96 2.17
N ASP A 72 12.94 21.92 3.49
CA ASP A 72 13.56 22.98 4.28
C ASP A 72 15.03 23.18 3.84
N GLY A 73 15.43 24.44 3.59
CA GLY A 73 16.82 24.80 3.23
C GLY A 73 17.20 24.59 1.75
N LEU A 74 16.27 24.13 0.89
CA LEU A 74 16.56 23.93 -0.54
C LEU A 74 16.50 25.21 -1.39
N GLY A 75 16.01 26.33 -0.83
CA GLY A 75 15.88 27.59 -1.57
C GLY A 75 14.83 27.57 -2.68
N LEU A 76 13.76 26.77 -2.52
CA LEU A 76 12.74 26.54 -3.54
C LEU A 76 12.07 27.83 -4.04
N ASP A 77 11.75 28.76 -3.14
CA ASP A 77 11.16 30.06 -3.49
C ASP A 77 12.06 30.86 -4.44
N ALA A 78 13.37 30.88 -4.17
CA ALA A 78 14.34 31.57 -5.02
C ALA A 78 14.50 30.88 -6.39
N ALA A 79 14.22 29.57 -6.46
CA ALA A 79 14.24 28.79 -7.69
C ALA A 79 12.88 28.82 -8.45
N GLY A 80 11.84 29.46 -7.90
CA GLY A 80 10.50 29.47 -8.50
C GLY A 80 9.74 28.14 -8.38
N VAL A 81 10.10 27.30 -7.40
CA VAL A 81 9.48 25.99 -7.15
C VAL A 81 8.45 26.10 -6.03
N GLU A 82 7.18 25.87 -6.36
CA GLU A 82 6.09 25.90 -5.39
C GLU A 82 6.01 24.60 -4.57
N VAL A 83 5.51 24.72 -3.33
CA VAL A 83 5.18 23.60 -2.46
C VAL A 83 3.70 23.61 -2.10
N THR A 84 3.13 22.42 -1.92
CA THR A 84 1.77 22.23 -1.38
C THR A 84 1.69 22.67 0.09
N ASP A 85 0.49 22.80 0.62
CA ASP A 85 0.25 23.08 2.05
C ASP A 85 0.89 22.05 3.01
N ARG A 86 1.23 20.86 2.50
CA ARG A 86 1.92 19.80 3.27
C ARG A 86 3.44 19.79 3.08
N GLY A 87 3.99 20.79 2.38
CA GLY A 87 5.42 20.97 2.15
C GLY A 87 6.02 20.10 1.05
N ALA A 88 5.21 19.32 0.31
CA ALA A 88 5.68 18.57 -0.86
C ALA A 88 5.82 19.51 -2.07
N VAL A 89 6.81 19.28 -2.92
CA VAL A 89 6.98 20.02 -4.18
C VAL A 89 5.78 19.79 -5.09
N VAL A 90 5.21 20.87 -5.63
CA VAL A 90 4.12 20.79 -6.61
C VAL A 90 4.69 20.24 -7.91
N VAL A 91 4.11 19.14 -8.40
CA VAL A 91 4.49 18.53 -9.67
C VAL A 91 3.28 18.15 -10.51
N ASP A 92 3.47 18.14 -11.83
CA ASP A 92 2.49 17.60 -12.79
C ASP A 92 2.62 16.07 -12.94
N PRO A 93 1.78 15.40 -13.76
CA PRO A 93 1.88 13.96 -13.98
C PRO A 93 3.15 13.46 -14.69
N HIS A 94 3.99 14.38 -15.20
CA HIS A 94 5.31 14.11 -15.77
C HIS A 94 6.44 14.50 -14.79
N LEU A 95 6.07 14.84 -13.54
CA LEU A 95 6.96 15.21 -12.44
C LEU A 95 7.72 16.52 -12.65
N ARG A 96 7.22 17.39 -13.54
CA ARG A 96 7.74 18.74 -13.74
C ARG A 96 7.26 19.63 -12.61
N THR A 97 8.17 20.43 -12.05
CA THR A 97 7.82 21.44 -11.05
C THR A 97 7.26 22.71 -11.72
N THR A 98 6.96 23.73 -10.93
CA THR A 98 6.58 25.07 -11.43
C THR A 98 7.75 25.83 -12.07
N ALA A 99 9.00 25.43 -11.79
CA ALA A 99 10.18 25.99 -12.43
C ALA A 99 10.55 25.18 -13.68
N ASP A 100 10.78 25.88 -14.81
CA ASP A 100 11.13 25.24 -16.06
C ASP A 100 12.45 24.46 -15.97
N GLY A 101 12.46 23.25 -16.53
CA GLY A 101 13.61 22.33 -16.49
C GLY A 101 13.90 21.71 -15.12
N VAL A 102 13.10 21.98 -14.08
CA VAL A 102 13.26 21.41 -12.73
C VAL A 102 12.19 20.35 -12.49
N TYR A 103 12.61 19.21 -11.96
CA TYR A 103 11.77 18.05 -11.66
C TYR A 103 11.92 17.64 -10.19
N ALA A 104 10.90 16.98 -9.63
CA ALA A 104 10.97 16.35 -8.32
C ALA A 104 10.38 14.94 -8.36
N ALA A 105 10.99 14.00 -7.62
CA ALA A 105 10.60 12.59 -7.62
C ALA A 105 10.53 12.03 -6.19
N GLY A 106 9.72 10.99 -6.01
CA GLY A 106 9.58 10.27 -4.75
C GLY A 106 8.86 11.10 -3.68
N ASP A 107 9.18 10.81 -2.42
CA ASP A 107 8.51 11.36 -1.26
C ASP A 107 8.43 12.90 -1.23
N VAL A 108 9.46 13.59 -1.74
CA VAL A 108 9.50 15.06 -1.74
C VAL A 108 8.49 15.67 -2.71
N ALA A 109 8.14 14.93 -3.78
CA ALA A 109 7.14 15.30 -4.77
C ALA A 109 5.72 14.88 -4.36
N GLY A 110 5.55 14.30 -3.17
CA GLY A 110 4.26 13.79 -2.71
C GLY A 110 3.82 12.48 -3.37
N SER A 111 4.71 11.82 -4.12
CA SER A 111 4.47 10.47 -4.64
C SER A 111 4.25 9.47 -3.50
N PRO A 112 3.56 8.33 -3.75
CA PRO A 112 3.49 7.24 -2.79
C PRO A 112 4.88 6.86 -2.26
N GLN A 113 5.02 6.83 -0.94
CA GLN A 113 6.31 6.81 -0.25
C GLN A 113 6.94 5.42 -0.22
N PHE A 114 7.26 4.91 -1.41
CA PHE A 114 7.88 3.61 -1.63
C PHE A 114 9.10 3.76 -2.54
N THR A 115 10.19 3.06 -2.21
CA THR A 115 11.44 3.13 -2.98
C THR A 115 11.24 2.81 -4.46
N TYR A 116 10.45 1.79 -4.78
CA TYR A 116 10.17 1.39 -6.17
C TYR A 116 9.27 2.40 -6.91
N VAL A 117 8.49 3.21 -6.21
CA VAL A 117 7.74 4.32 -6.81
C VAL A 117 8.68 5.46 -7.15
N SER A 118 9.65 5.79 -6.28
CA SER A 118 10.69 6.77 -6.59
C SER A 118 11.56 6.36 -7.79
N TYR A 119 11.85 5.06 -7.95
CA TYR A 119 12.52 4.56 -9.16
C TYR A 119 11.66 4.68 -10.42
N ASP A 120 10.35 4.46 -10.31
CA ASP A 120 9.44 4.65 -11.44
C ASP A 120 9.25 6.14 -11.78
N ASP A 121 9.19 7.02 -10.78
CA ASP A 121 9.20 8.48 -10.95
C ASP A 121 10.43 8.93 -11.75
N HIS A 122 11.62 8.41 -11.40
CA HIS A 122 12.82 8.66 -12.20
C HIS A 122 12.66 8.22 -13.67
N ARG A 123 12.01 7.07 -13.94
CA ARG A 123 11.75 6.61 -15.32
C ARG A 123 10.76 7.53 -16.06
N VAL A 124 9.79 8.10 -15.35
CA VAL A 124 8.88 9.12 -15.89
C VAL A 124 9.67 10.36 -16.31
N ILE A 125 10.53 10.89 -15.43
CA ILE A 125 11.39 12.04 -15.73
C ILE A 125 12.32 11.75 -16.92
N LEU A 126 12.92 10.55 -16.96
CA LEU A 126 13.79 10.18 -18.09
C LEU A 126 13.04 10.16 -19.42
N SER A 127 11.84 9.57 -19.46
CA SER A 127 10.98 9.55 -20.65
C SER A 127 10.55 10.96 -21.04
N ASP A 128 10.22 11.81 -20.06
CA ASP A 128 9.78 13.18 -20.30
C ASP A 128 10.89 14.08 -20.87
N ARG A 129 12.08 14.06 -20.25
CA ARG A 129 13.16 15.00 -20.58
C ARG A 129 14.03 14.54 -21.74
N TRP A 130 14.25 13.22 -21.87
CA TRP A 130 15.20 12.65 -22.83
C TRP A 130 14.60 11.54 -23.70
N GLY A 131 13.32 11.22 -23.54
CA GLY A 131 12.65 10.15 -24.26
C GLY A 131 11.48 10.63 -25.11
N ASP A 132 10.46 9.78 -25.21
CA ASP A 132 9.25 9.98 -25.99
C ASP A 132 8.12 10.68 -25.22
N GLY A 133 8.33 11.01 -23.94
CA GLY A 133 7.33 11.59 -23.05
C GLY A 133 6.11 10.71 -22.78
N SER A 134 6.15 9.41 -23.10
CA SER A 134 4.97 8.53 -23.01
C SER A 134 4.63 8.09 -21.59
N ARG A 135 5.58 8.18 -20.66
CA ARG A 135 5.38 7.75 -19.27
C ARG A 135 4.78 8.87 -18.43
N THR A 136 3.84 8.50 -17.57
CA THR A 136 3.21 9.39 -16.59
C THR A 136 2.96 8.66 -15.29
N THR A 137 2.85 9.40 -14.19
CA THR A 137 2.43 8.88 -12.88
C THR A 137 0.94 8.56 -12.81
N THR A 138 0.15 9.01 -13.81
CA THR A 138 -1.31 8.80 -13.87
C THR A 138 -1.65 7.33 -14.06
N GLY A 139 -2.55 6.80 -13.21
CA GLY A 139 -3.11 5.45 -13.38
C GLY A 139 -2.15 4.31 -13.00
N ARG A 140 -1.04 4.60 -12.32
CA ARG A 140 -0.10 3.57 -11.86
C ARG A 140 -0.78 2.60 -10.90
N LEU A 141 -0.61 1.31 -11.17
CA LEU A 141 -0.95 0.25 -10.24
C LEU A 141 0.27 -0.04 -9.35
N ILE A 142 0.15 0.28 -8.06
CA ILE A 142 1.27 0.21 -7.12
C ILE A 142 0.95 -0.88 -6.09
N PRO A 143 1.64 -2.03 -6.12
CA PRO A 143 1.54 -3.01 -5.02
C PRO A 143 2.20 -2.45 -3.78
N SER A 144 1.82 -2.94 -2.60
CA SER A 144 2.49 -2.64 -1.34
C SER A 144 2.65 -3.88 -0.48
N THR A 145 3.69 -3.89 0.36
CA THR A 145 3.99 -4.97 1.30
C THR A 145 4.38 -4.40 2.65
N THR A 146 3.75 -4.91 3.70
CA THR A 146 4.23 -4.79 5.08
C THR A 146 5.01 -6.05 5.43
N PHE A 147 6.30 -5.90 5.69
CA PHE A 147 7.24 -6.99 5.98
C PHE A 147 7.11 -7.46 7.45
N LEU A 148 5.93 -7.96 7.80
CA LEU A 148 5.67 -8.71 9.03
C LEU A 148 6.02 -10.20 8.81
N GLU A 149 5.86 -11.03 9.85
CA GLU A 149 6.04 -12.48 9.78
C GLU A 149 4.70 -13.23 9.98
N PRO A 150 4.09 -13.82 8.93
CA PRO A 150 4.49 -13.72 7.51
C PRO A 150 4.16 -12.36 6.88
N PRO A 151 4.65 -12.04 5.67
CA PRO A 151 4.40 -10.74 5.03
C PRO A 151 2.94 -10.54 4.62
N LEU A 152 2.47 -9.29 4.67
CA LEU A 152 1.16 -8.85 4.21
C LEU A 152 1.33 -7.97 2.97
N SER A 153 0.78 -8.39 1.83
CA SER A 153 0.93 -7.71 0.54
C SER A 153 -0.41 -7.43 -0.13
N GLN A 154 -0.54 -6.29 -0.80
CA GLN A 154 -1.80 -5.81 -1.37
C GLN A 154 -1.60 -5.07 -2.69
N VAL A 155 -2.59 -5.14 -3.58
CA VAL A 155 -2.64 -4.35 -4.82
C VAL A 155 -4.09 -4.14 -5.27
N GLY A 156 -4.36 -3.05 -5.98
CA GLY A 156 -5.66 -2.79 -6.59
C GLY A 156 -6.72 -2.24 -5.63
N LEU A 157 -7.98 -2.48 -5.96
CA LEU A 157 -9.12 -1.98 -5.20
C LEU A 157 -9.33 -2.75 -3.90
N GLY A 158 -9.78 -2.04 -2.86
CA GLY A 158 -10.44 -2.67 -1.70
C GLY A 158 -11.85 -3.13 -2.05
N GLU A 159 -12.46 -3.96 -1.20
CA GLU A 159 -13.78 -4.56 -1.46
C GLU A 159 -14.88 -3.53 -1.73
N ASP A 160 -14.97 -2.46 -0.94
CA ASP A 160 -16.03 -1.47 -1.11
C ASP A 160 -15.89 -0.71 -2.43
N ALA A 161 -14.65 -0.31 -2.78
CA ALA A 161 -14.36 0.35 -4.04
C ALA A 161 -14.53 -0.57 -5.25
N ALA A 162 -14.27 -1.88 -5.09
CA ALA A 162 -14.52 -2.89 -6.11
C ALA A 162 -16.03 -3.11 -6.29
N ARG A 163 -16.80 -3.16 -5.20
CA ARG A 163 -18.26 -3.29 -5.24
C ARG A 163 -18.93 -2.09 -5.89
N GLU A 164 -18.45 -0.88 -5.59
CA GLU A 164 -18.88 0.34 -6.27
C GLU A 164 -18.53 0.31 -7.76
N ASP A 165 -17.31 -0.13 -8.10
CA ASP A 165 -16.85 -0.23 -9.49
C ASP A 165 -17.66 -1.21 -10.34
N THR A 166 -17.87 -2.43 -9.86
CA THR A 166 -18.68 -3.42 -10.56
C THR A 166 -20.14 -2.99 -10.61
N GLY A 167 -20.67 -2.47 -9.50
CA GLY A 167 -22.05 -1.97 -9.43
C GLY A 167 -22.33 -0.85 -10.43
N ALA A 168 -21.40 0.10 -10.59
CA ALA A 168 -21.51 1.18 -11.58
C ALA A 168 -21.51 0.67 -13.03
N ARG A 169 -20.96 -0.51 -13.29
CA ARG A 169 -20.93 -1.17 -14.60
C ARG A 169 -22.07 -2.20 -14.79
N GLY A 170 -22.87 -2.47 -13.74
CA GLY A 170 -23.86 -3.54 -13.75
C GLY A 170 -23.26 -4.95 -13.68
N HIS A 171 -22.01 -5.05 -13.22
CA HIS A 171 -21.25 -6.28 -13.08
C HIS A 171 -21.33 -6.84 -11.66
N THR A 172 -20.97 -8.11 -11.51
CA THR A 172 -20.96 -8.85 -10.25
C THR A 172 -19.53 -8.94 -9.71
N LEU A 173 -19.34 -8.49 -8.46
CA LEU A 173 -18.10 -8.72 -7.73
C LEU A 173 -18.07 -10.14 -7.16
N ASP A 174 -17.03 -10.90 -7.48
CA ASP A 174 -16.69 -12.17 -6.86
C ASP A 174 -15.55 -11.98 -5.87
N VAL A 175 -15.84 -12.26 -4.59
CA VAL A 175 -14.90 -12.08 -3.47
C VAL A 175 -14.41 -13.45 -3.03
N ARG A 176 -13.18 -13.80 -3.40
CA ARG A 176 -12.61 -15.12 -3.13
C ARG A 176 -11.64 -15.04 -1.98
N VAL A 177 -11.94 -15.75 -0.89
CA VAL A 177 -11.20 -15.66 0.38
C VAL A 177 -10.96 -17.05 0.93
N GLN A 178 -9.73 -17.33 1.37
CA GLN A 178 -9.41 -18.57 2.05
C GLN A 178 -8.28 -18.39 3.08
N ASP A 179 -8.40 -19.07 4.20
CA ASP A 179 -7.32 -19.16 5.19
C ASP A 179 -6.19 -20.04 4.67
N ILE A 180 -4.96 -19.56 4.78
CA ILE A 180 -3.75 -20.20 4.21
C ILE A 180 -3.57 -21.62 4.72
N ARG A 181 -3.93 -21.85 5.99
CA ARG A 181 -3.86 -23.17 6.62
C ARG A 181 -4.81 -24.21 6.02
N ASP A 182 -5.92 -23.75 5.44
CA ASP A 182 -6.99 -24.60 4.93
C ASP A 182 -6.86 -24.85 3.42
N ILE A 183 -5.92 -24.17 2.74
CA ILE A 183 -5.62 -24.43 1.33
C ILE A 183 -4.88 -25.77 1.21
N ALA A 184 -5.57 -26.81 0.75
CA ALA A 184 -5.02 -28.16 0.64
C ALA A 184 -3.87 -28.24 -0.39
N VAL A 185 -4.05 -27.60 -1.54
CA VAL A 185 -3.12 -27.64 -2.69
C VAL A 185 -1.84 -26.82 -2.50
N MET A 186 -1.71 -26.05 -1.41
CA MET A 186 -0.56 -25.20 -1.15
C MET A 186 0.15 -25.64 0.15
N PRO A 187 1.02 -26.67 0.10
CA PRO A 187 1.66 -27.19 1.30
C PRO A 187 2.84 -26.33 1.79
N ARG A 188 3.43 -25.46 0.96
CA ARG A 188 4.66 -24.72 1.31
C ARG A 188 4.58 -23.96 2.64
N PRO A 189 3.53 -23.16 2.93
CA PRO A 189 3.42 -22.50 4.24
C PRO A 189 3.37 -23.49 5.42
N LYS A 190 2.82 -24.69 5.23
CA LYS A 190 2.74 -25.73 6.27
C LYS A 190 4.10 -26.38 6.51
N ILE A 191 4.84 -26.67 5.44
CA ILE A 191 6.21 -27.21 5.48
C ILE A 191 7.14 -26.28 6.26
N LEU A 192 6.98 -24.96 6.07
CA LEU A 192 7.77 -23.94 6.76
C LEU A 192 7.30 -23.64 8.19
N GLY A 193 6.20 -24.26 8.66
CA GLY A 193 5.60 -23.94 9.96
C GLY A 193 4.92 -22.56 10.02
N GLN A 194 4.67 -21.93 8.87
CA GLN A 194 4.13 -20.58 8.71
C GLN A 194 2.74 -20.58 8.04
N ALA A 195 1.86 -21.48 8.46
CA ALA A 195 0.53 -21.62 7.87
C ALA A 195 -0.47 -20.51 8.28
N ARG A 196 -0.05 -19.53 9.08
CA ARG A 196 -0.90 -18.42 9.51
C ARG A 196 -1.15 -17.48 8.34
N GLY A 197 -2.40 -17.04 8.21
CA GLY A 197 -2.78 -15.92 7.37
C GLY A 197 -3.96 -16.25 6.45
N ARG A 198 -4.21 -15.37 5.50
CA ARG A 198 -5.40 -15.39 4.63
C ARG A 198 -5.07 -14.80 3.26
N ALA A 199 -5.59 -15.41 2.21
CA ALA A 199 -5.57 -14.85 0.87
C ALA A 199 -6.96 -14.33 0.50
N LYS A 200 -6.99 -13.19 -0.20
CA LYS A 200 -8.21 -12.62 -0.78
C LYS A 200 -7.91 -12.08 -2.18
N ILE A 201 -8.74 -12.44 -3.15
CA ILE A 201 -8.70 -11.90 -4.51
C ILE A 201 -10.10 -11.46 -4.90
N LEU A 202 -10.20 -10.27 -5.47
CA LEU A 202 -11.42 -9.64 -5.95
C LEU A 202 -11.48 -9.75 -7.47
N VAL A 203 -12.53 -10.35 -8.00
CA VAL A 203 -12.68 -10.63 -9.43
C VAL A 203 -13.99 -10.04 -9.93
N ASP A 204 -13.94 -9.37 -11.07
CA ASP A 204 -15.13 -9.03 -11.86
C ASP A 204 -15.56 -10.28 -12.64
N ARG A 205 -16.79 -10.77 -12.42
CA ARG A 205 -17.23 -12.04 -13.04
C ARG A 205 -17.44 -11.94 -14.53
N GLU A 206 -17.89 -10.79 -15.01
CA GLU A 206 -18.29 -10.59 -16.39
C GLU A 206 -17.06 -10.37 -17.30
N ASP A 207 -16.06 -9.64 -16.81
CA ASP A 207 -14.82 -9.38 -17.57
C ASP A 207 -13.68 -10.37 -17.23
N ASP A 208 -13.88 -11.26 -16.24
CA ASP A 208 -12.86 -12.15 -15.67
C ASP A 208 -11.59 -11.41 -15.25
N ARG A 209 -11.73 -10.20 -14.71
CA ARG A 209 -10.60 -9.32 -14.34
C ARG A 209 -10.34 -9.34 -12.85
N ILE A 210 -9.06 -9.45 -12.47
CA ILE A 210 -8.64 -9.19 -11.09
C ILE A 210 -8.75 -7.68 -10.83
N LEU A 211 -9.52 -7.30 -9.82
CA LEU A 211 -9.73 -5.91 -9.38
C LEU A 211 -8.80 -5.53 -8.23
N GLY A 212 -8.42 -6.51 -7.40
CA GLY A 212 -7.50 -6.32 -6.30
C GLY A 212 -7.17 -7.62 -5.58
N ALA A 213 -6.09 -7.62 -4.82
CA ALA A 213 -5.68 -8.76 -4.00
C ALA A 213 -5.11 -8.31 -2.66
N THR A 214 -5.27 -9.15 -1.65
CA THR A 214 -4.63 -9.06 -0.34
C THR A 214 -4.13 -10.43 0.05
N LEU A 215 -2.81 -10.59 0.14
CA LEU A 215 -2.14 -11.84 0.42
C LEU A 215 -1.40 -11.71 1.74
N TYR A 216 -1.84 -12.46 2.73
CA TYR A 216 -1.16 -12.55 4.02
C TYR A 216 -0.64 -13.97 4.20
N CYS A 217 0.59 -14.21 3.73
CA CYS A 217 1.21 -15.53 3.69
C CYS A 217 2.71 -15.43 3.41
N VAL A 218 3.41 -16.55 3.54
CA VAL A 218 4.80 -16.68 3.11
C VAL A 218 4.93 -16.28 1.64
N ASP A 219 6.02 -15.60 1.31
CA ASP A 219 6.36 -15.15 -0.05
C ASP A 219 5.36 -14.14 -0.66
N SER A 220 4.39 -13.59 0.11
CA SER A 220 3.36 -12.71 -0.45
C SER A 220 3.92 -11.46 -1.15
N GLN A 221 5.11 -11.00 -0.74
CA GLN A 221 5.84 -9.89 -1.35
C GLN A 221 6.26 -10.16 -2.80
N GLU A 222 6.44 -11.42 -3.17
CA GLU A 222 6.72 -11.84 -4.55
C GLU A 222 5.43 -12.17 -5.29
N LEU A 223 4.49 -12.85 -4.63
CA LEU A 223 3.20 -13.22 -5.23
C LEU A 223 2.40 -11.99 -5.69
N ILE A 224 2.45 -10.89 -4.93
CA ILE A 224 1.73 -9.68 -5.28
C ILE A 224 2.25 -9.03 -6.57
N ASN A 225 3.53 -9.22 -6.91
CA ASN A 225 4.11 -8.73 -8.17
C ASN A 225 3.56 -9.51 -9.38
N LEU A 226 3.27 -10.81 -9.21
CA LEU A 226 2.59 -11.61 -10.24
C LEU A 226 1.17 -11.10 -10.48
N VAL A 227 0.41 -10.86 -9.40
CA VAL A 227 -0.95 -10.28 -9.51
C VAL A 227 -0.90 -8.90 -10.17
N THR A 228 0.03 -8.05 -9.77
CA THR A 228 0.21 -6.71 -10.37
C THR A 228 0.48 -6.81 -11.87
N THR A 229 1.37 -7.72 -12.28
CA THR A 229 1.68 -7.95 -13.69
C THR A 229 0.45 -8.43 -14.46
N ALA A 230 -0.30 -9.38 -13.91
CA ALA A 230 -1.55 -9.86 -14.50
C ALA A 230 -2.56 -8.73 -14.69
N MET A 231 -2.75 -7.88 -13.67
CA MET A 231 -3.65 -6.73 -13.74
C MET A 231 -3.22 -5.67 -14.76
N VAL A 232 -1.92 -5.34 -14.81
CA VAL A 232 -1.36 -4.37 -15.77
C VAL A 232 -1.56 -4.84 -17.22
N HIS A 233 -1.43 -6.14 -17.47
CA HIS A 233 -1.57 -6.72 -18.80
C HIS A 233 -2.99 -7.24 -19.11
N GLY A 234 -3.95 -7.07 -18.21
CA GLY A 234 -5.32 -7.55 -18.42
C GLY A 234 -5.43 -9.07 -18.56
N ILE A 235 -4.55 -9.82 -17.91
CA ILE A 235 -4.60 -11.29 -17.91
C ILE A 235 -5.87 -11.73 -17.16
N PRO A 236 -6.72 -12.59 -17.75
CA PRO A 236 -7.93 -13.06 -17.09
C PRO A 236 -7.63 -13.82 -15.80
N ALA A 237 -8.49 -13.69 -14.79
CA ALA A 237 -8.33 -14.34 -13.50
C ALA A 237 -8.34 -15.87 -13.65
N SER A 238 -9.18 -16.42 -14.53
CA SER A 238 -9.19 -17.85 -14.86
C SER A 238 -7.88 -18.33 -15.50
N ALA A 239 -7.19 -17.49 -16.28
CA ALA A 239 -5.90 -17.82 -16.87
C ALA A 239 -4.79 -17.88 -15.81
N VAL A 240 -4.85 -17.00 -14.80
CA VAL A 240 -3.96 -17.09 -13.63
C VAL A 240 -4.27 -18.35 -12.82
N GLY A 241 -5.56 -18.64 -12.57
CA GLY A 241 -5.99 -19.81 -11.81
C GLY A 241 -5.70 -21.18 -12.44
N SER A 242 -5.70 -21.26 -13.77
CA SER A 242 -5.39 -22.48 -14.53
C SER A 242 -3.89 -22.68 -14.80
N GLY A 243 -3.03 -21.75 -14.36
CA GLY A 243 -1.59 -21.84 -14.52
C GLY A 243 -0.98 -23.06 -13.81
N ILE A 244 0.06 -23.63 -14.42
CA ILE A 244 0.88 -24.68 -13.79
C ILE A 244 1.93 -23.99 -12.91
N TYR A 245 1.78 -24.13 -11.59
CA TYR A 245 2.75 -23.66 -10.61
C TYR A 245 3.63 -24.81 -10.13
N THR A 246 4.89 -24.53 -9.83
CA THR A 246 5.79 -25.52 -9.26
C THR A 246 5.31 -25.95 -7.87
N HIS A 247 5.53 -27.22 -7.53
CA HIS A 247 5.12 -27.79 -6.25
C HIS A 247 6.36 -28.24 -5.44
N PRO A 248 6.45 -27.94 -4.14
CA PRO A 248 5.54 -27.09 -3.37
C PRO A 248 5.89 -25.59 -3.51
N SER A 249 4.92 -24.72 -3.82
CA SER A 249 5.12 -23.26 -3.86
C SER A 249 3.96 -22.48 -3.26
N SER A 250 4.23 -21.25 -2.81
CA SER A 250 3.21 -20.35 -2.27
C SER A 250 2.30 -19.81 -3.39
N SER A 251 2.75 -19.88 -4.66
CA SER A 251 1.97 -19.48 -5.83
C SER A 251 0.77 -20.39 -6.11
N GLU A 252 0.75 -21.62 -5.57
CA GLU A 252 -0.40 -22.53 -5.64
C GLU A 252 -1.67 -21.95 -4.97
N VAL A 253 -1.53 -20.86 -4.19
CA VAL A 253 -2.66 -20.03 -3.74
C VAL A 253 -3.56 -19.59 -4.89
N PHE A 254 -2.99 -19.35 -6.08
CA PHE A 254 -3.76 -18.93 -7.25
C PHE A 254 -4.59 -20.06 -7.82
N ASN A 255 -4.12 -21.32 -7.83
CA ASN A 255 -4.99 -22.44 -8.21
C ASN A 255 -6.15 -22.60 -7.23
N ALA A 256 -5.91 -22.38 -5.94
CA ALA A 256 -6.95 -22.52 -4.91
C ALA A 256 -8.04 -21.43 -4.99
N LEU A 257 -7.65 -20.18 -5.22
CA LEU A 257 -8.58 -19.06 -5.26
C LEU A 257 -9.12 -18.79 -6.67
N LEU A 258 -8.35 -19.05 -7.72
CA LEU A 258 -8.70 -18.66 -9.08
C LEU A 258 -9.05 -19.82 -10.02
N GLY A 259 -8.67 -21.06 -9.67
CA GLY A 259 -8.91 -22.27 -10.46
C GLY A 259 -10.22 -22.99 -10.18
#